data_AF-A0A139XJ99-F1
#
_entry.id   AF-A0A139XJ99-F1
#
_cell.length_a   1.000
_cell.length_b   1.000
_cell.length_c   1.000
_cell.angle_alpha   90.00
_cell.angle_beta   90.00
_cell.angle_gamma   90.00
#
_symmetry.space_group_name_H-M   'P 1'
#
loop_
_entity.id
_entity.type
_entity.pdbx_description
1 polymer ?
#
loop_
_entity_poly.entity_id
_entity_poly.type
_entity_poly.pdbx_seq_one_letter_code
_entity_poly.pdbx_strand_id
1 'polypeptide(L)' 'MGLPFDRHDWYVDRCGETVRYIVDYYDDPQATDNIQVFIHTRPAWFDSWQNFSDNVRHFVSSFFA' A
#
# COMPACT_ATOMS: atom_id res chain seq x y z
N MET A 1 10.05 -3.48 10.20
CA MET A 1 9.73 -4.23 8.96
C MET A 1 10.87 -4.00 7.97
N GLY A 2 11.36 -5.04 7.31
CA GLY A 2 12.42 -4.92 6.29
C GLY A 2 11.93 -4.25 5.00
N LEU A 3 12.73 -4.35 3.93
CA LEU A 3 12.24 -4.04 2.57
C LEU A 3 11.13 -5.03 2.18
N PRO A 4 10.17 -4.64 1.33
CA PRO A 4 9.19 -5.59 0.82
C PRO A 4 9.92 -6.66 0.01
N PHE A 5 9.60 -7.93 0.26
CA PHE A 5 10.21 -9.05 -0.45
C PHE A 5 9.55 -9.28 -1.81
N ASP A 6 8.28 -8.87 -1.93
CA ASP A 6 7.49 -8.95 -3.15
C ASP A 6 6.68 -7.65 -3.31
N ARG A 7 6.85 -6.98 -4.45
CA ARG A 7 6.17 -5.73 -4.78
C ARG A 7 5.47 -5.89 -6.11
N HIS A 8 4.18 -5.57 -6.13
CA HIS A 8 3.38 -5.57 -7.33
C HIS A 8 2.80 -4.18 -7.63
N ASP A 9 2.82 -3.81 -8.90
CA ASP A 9 2.16 -2.63 -9.45
C ASP A 9 0.89 -3.07 -10.18
N TRP A 10 -0.27 -2.67 -9.67
CA TRP A 10 -1.57 -2.98 -10.25
C TRP A 10 -2.19 -1.70 -10.82
N TYR A 11 -2.75 -1.78 -12.01
CA TYR A 11 -3.46 -0.66 -12.63
C TYR A 11 -4.96 -0.91 -12.51
N VAL A 12 -5.66 -0.03 -11.81
CA VAL A 12 -7.09 -0.14 -11.50
C VAL A 12 -7.84 0.99 -12.17
N ASP A 13 -8.92 0.67 -12.89
CA ASP A 13 -9.85 1.67 -13.40
C ASP A 13 -10.76 2.17 -12.26
N ARG A 14 -10.62 3.46 -11.92
CA ARG A 14 -11.47 4.19 -10.98
C ARG A 14 -12.32 5.16 -11.78
N CYS A 15 -13.52 4.72 -12.16
CA CYS A 15 -14.52 5.56 -12.83
C CYS A 15 -14.00 6.24 -14.12
N GLY A 16 -13.20 5.52 -14.92
CA GLY A 16 -12.60 5.99 -16.16
C GLY A 16 -11.17 6.52 -16.01
N GLU A 17 -10.63 6.58 -14.79
CA GLU A 17 -9.23 6.95 -14.52
C GLU A 17 -8.41 5.70 -14.19
N THR A 18 -7.31 5.48 -14.92
CA THR A 18 -6.37 4.40 -14.60
C THR A 18 -5.44 4.84 -13.46
N VAL A 19 -5.60 4.25 -12.29
CA VAL A 19 -4.80 4.55 -11.09
C VAL A 19 -3.89 3.38 -10.77
N ARG A 20 -2.60 3.66 -10.60
CA ARG A 20 -1.61 2.67 -10.19
C ARG A 20 -1.61 2.49 -8.67
N TYR A 21 -1.81 1.26 -8.24
CA TYR A 21 -1.70 0.80 -6.86
C TYR A 21 -0.42 -0.02 -6.69
N ILE A 22 0.26 0.22 -5.57
CA ILE A 22 1.41 -0.54 -5.13
C ILE A 22 0.94 -1.47 -4.01
N VAL A 23 1.23 -2.75 -4.17
CA VAL A 23 0.98 -3.81 -3.18
C VAL A 23 2.33 -4.31 -2.71
N ASP A 24 2.69 -3.96 -1.47
CA ASP A 24 3.94 -4.33 -0.82
C ASP A 24 3.69 -5.49 0.16
N TYR A 25 4.39 -6.61 -0.02
CA TYR A 25 4.38 -7.75 0.91
C TYR A 25 5.64 -7.73 1.79
N TYR A 26 5.44 -7.82 3.10
CA TYR A 26 6.49 -7.85 4.10
C TYR A 26 6.38 -9.12 4.94
N ASP A 27 7.51 -9.77 5.19
CA ASP A 27 7.59 -10.81 6.21
C ASP A 27 7.54 -10.16 7.59
N ASP A 28 6.80 -10.77 8.52
CA ASP A 28 6.85 -10.41 9.92
C ASP A 28 8.04 -11.12 10.60
N PRO A 29 9.10 -10.39 10.98
CA PRO A 29 10.28 -10.98 11.61
C PRO A 29 10.02 -11.48 13.04
N GLN A 30 8.87 -11.18 13.65
CA GLN A 30 8.50 -11.64 15.00
C GLN A 30 7.64 -12.90 14.99
N ALA A 31 7.20 -13.36 13.81
CA ALA A 31 6.36 -14.52 13.70
C ALA A 31 7.16 -15.80 13.99
N THR A 32 6.83 -16.48 15.08
CA THR A 32 7.63 -17.58 15.64
C THR A 32 7.23 -18.96 15.11
N ASP A 33 5.94 -19.17 14.82
CA ASP A 33 5.41 -20.48 14.41
C ASP A 33 4.58 -20.46 13.11
N ASN A 34 4.13 -19.29 12.65
CA ASN A 34 3.31 -19.16 11.45
C ASN A 34 3.92 -18.11 10.53
N ILE A 35 3.96 -18.36 9.21
CA ILE A 35 4.33 -17.32 8.23
C ILE A 35 3.25 -16.24 8.31
N GLN A 36 3.59 -15.10 8.92
CA GLN A 36 2.73 -13.92 8.96
C GLN A 36 3.27 -12.93 7.93
N VAL A 37 2.40 -12.58 6.97
CA VAL A 37 2.70 -11.62 5.92
C VAL A 37 1.90 -10.36 6.18
N PHE A 38 2.58 -9.22 6.27
CA PHE A 38 1.95 -7.92 6.30
C PHE A 38 1.82 -7.40 4.87
N ILE A 39 0.62 -7.00 4.48
CA ILE A 39 0.33 -6.47 3.14
C ILE A 39 -0.02 -5.00 3.26
N HIS A 40 0.71 -4.17 2.54
CA HIS A 40 0.43 -2.74 2.44
C HIS A 40 0.02 -2.37 1.03
N THR A 41 -1.25 -2.01 0.87
CA THR A 41 -1.85 -1.60 -0.40
C THR A 41 -2.09 -0.10 -0.42
N ARG A 42 -1.56 0.60 -1.42
CA ARG A 42 -1.72 2.07 -1.53
C ARG A 42 -1.62 2.57 -2.97
N PRO A 43 -2.25 3.70 -3.32
CA PRO A 43 -2.01 4.33 -4.62
C PRO A 43 -0.58 4.88 -4.70
N ALA A 44 -0.03 4.95 -5.91
CA ALA A 44 1.30 5.50 -6.15
C ALA A 44 1.32 7.01 -5.87
N TRP A 45 2.11 7.43 -4.88
CA TRP A 45 2.12 8.78 -4.29
C TRP A 45 2.24 9.93 -5.29
N PHE A 46 3.02 9.73 -6.36
CA PHE A 46 3.44 10.82 -7.24
C PHE A 46 2.88 10.70 -8.67
N ASP A 47 1.96 9.76 -8.89
CA ASP A 47 1.32 9.59 -10.20
C ASP A 47 0.24 10.67 -10.44
N SER A 48 -0.39 11.19 -9.38
CA SER A 48 -1.36 12.29 -9.46
C SER A 48 -1.54 13.01 -8.12
N TRP A 49 -2.09 14.22 -8.14
CA TRP A 49 -2.44 14.96 -6.91
C TRP A 49 -3.52 14.24 -6.08
N GLN A 50 -4.44 13.55 -6.76
CA GLN A 50 -5.47 12.76 -6.12
C GLN A 50 -4.86 11.58 -5.36
N ASN A 51 -3.89 10.87 -5.95
CA ASN A 51 -3.18 9.80 -5.27
C ASN A 51 -2.41 10.30 -4.04
N PHE A 52 -1.78 11.47 -4.14
CA PHE A 52 -1.12 12.10 -3.00
C PHE A 52 -2.12 12.39 -1.88
N SER A 53 -3.25 13.03 -2.21
CA SER A 53 -4.31 13.33 -1.25
C SER A 53 -4.91 12.07 -0.62
N ASP A 54 -5.17 11.03 -1.42
CA ASP A 54 -5.68 9.74 -0.95
C ASP A 54 -4.72 9.10 0.06
N ASN A 55 -3.42 9.09 -0.23
CA ASN A 55 -2.41 8.57 0.69
C ASN A 55 -2.33 9.36 2.01
N VAL A 56 -2.36 10.70 1.94
CA VAL A 56 -2.37 11.56 3.14
C VAL A 56 -3.63 11.30 3.97
N ARG A 57 -4.80 11.22 3.34
CA ARG A 57 -6.06 10.92 4.02
C ARG A 57 -6.00 9.57 4.71
N HIS A 58 -5.52 8.53 4.03
CA HIS A 58 -5.38 7.20 4.61
C HIS A 58 -4.44 7.22 5.82
N PHE A 59 -3.25 7.81 5.68
CA PHE A 59 -2.29 7.96 6.77
C PHE A 59 -2.91 8.68 7.97
N VAL A 60 -3.55 9.83 7.76
CA VAL A 60 -4.20 10.58 8.85
C VAL A 60 -5.29 9.73 9.49
N SER A 61 -6.13 9.06 8.70
CA SER A 61 -7.22 8.23 9.24
C SER A 61 -6.74 7.04 10.08
N SER A 62 -5.60 6.43 9.76
CA SER A 62 -5.06 5.31 10.54
C SER A 62 -4.28 5.73 11.78
N PHE A 63 -3.91 7.00 11.92
CA PHE A 63 -3.28 7.56 13.13
C PHE A 63 -4.28 8.16 14.14
N PHE A 64 -5.43 8.64 13.67
CA PHE A 64 -6.47 9.23 14.52
C PHE A 64 -7.69 8.31 14.74
N ALA A 65 -7.61 7.04 14.32
CA ALA A 65 -8.61 6.00 14.58
C ALA A 65 -8.22 5.10 15.75
#